data_AF-C1BW33-F1
#
_entry.id   AF-C1BW33-F1
#
_cell.length_a   1.000
_cell.length_b   1.000
_cell.length_c   1.000
_cell.angle_alpha   90.00
_cell.angle_beta   90.00
_cell.angle_gamma   90.00
#
_symmetry.space_group_name_H-M   'P 1'
#
loop_
_entity.id
_entity.type
_entity.pdbx_description
1 polymer ?
#
loop_
_entity_poly.entity_id
_entity_poly.type
_entity_poly.pdbx_seq_one_letter_code
_entity_poly.pdbx_strand_id
1 'polypeptide(L)'
;MPLGLRKKKNKSRESSNLVENEEIGGHAGGSSVKSTVNGAGLPPPPANLRPKLVFHTQLAHGSPTGRIEGFTNVKELYGKIADTFDLSPPEV
;
A
#
# COMPACT_ATOMS: atom_id res chain seq x y z
N MET A 1 -25.40 35.67 22.00
CA MET A 1 -24.81 35.42 23.34
C MET A 1 -23.57 34.55 23.17
N PRO A 2 -22.37 34.97 23.61
CA PRO A 2 -21.20 34.09 23.62
C PRO A 2 -21.23 33.25 24.90
N LEU A 3 -21.38 31.93 24.77
CA LEU A 3 -21.17 31.01 25.88
C LEU A 3 -19.99 30.10 25.52
N GLY A 4 -18.81 30.47 26.02
CA GLY A 4 -17.62 29.66 25.91
C GLY A 4 -17.62 28.53 26.93
N LEU A 5 -17.41 27.29 26.48
CA LEU A 5 -16.96 26.18 27.33
C LEU A 5 -15.72 25.54 26.70
N ARG A 6 -14.57 25.77 27.33
CA ARG A 6 -13.31 25.05 27.07
C ARG A 6 -13.17 23.96 28.14
N LYS A 7 -12.94 22.69 27.75
CA LYS A 7 -11.80 21.84 28.18
C LYS A 7 -12.00 20.34 27.88
N LYS A 8 -11.10 19.82 27.04
CA LYS A 8 -10.17 18.66 27.21
C LYS A 8 -10.72 17.21 27.32
N LYS A 9 -10.03 16.34 26.54
CA LYS A 9 -9.93 14.85 26.60
C LYS A 9 -11.18 14.11 26.07
N ASN A 10 -11.13 13.05 25.26
CA ASN A 10 -10.08 12.06 24.95
C ASN A 10 -10.04 11.73 23.44
N LYS A 11 -8.89 11.21 23.03
CA LYS A 11 -8.58 10.60 21.74
C LYS A 11 -9.50 9.39 21.50
N SER A 12 -10.59 9.55 20.76
CA SER A 12 -11.20 8.43 20.03
C SER A 12 -10.45 8.31 18.71
N ARG A 13 -9.36 7.55 18.73
CA ARG A 13 -8.91 6.86 17.52
C ARG A 13 -9.78 5.61 17.49
N GLU A 14 -11.01 5.76 17.02
CA GLU A 14 -11.79 4.62 16.55
C GLU A 14 -10.96 3.99 15.44
N SER A 15 -10.26 2.94 15.85
CA SER A 15 -9.65 1.96 14.97
C SER A 15 -10.80 1.36 14.16
N SER A 16 -10.99 1.88 12.95
CA SER A 16 -11.43 1.04 11.86
C SER A 16 -10.40 -0.09 11.76
N ASN A 17 -10.68 -1.20 12.46
CA ASN A 17 -9.99 -2.47 12.30
C ASN A 17 -10.32 -2.97 10.89
N LEU A 18 -9.63 -2.39 9.91
CA LEU A 18 -9.53 -2.90 8.56
C LEU A 18 -8.69 -4.18 8.66
N VAL A 19 -9.41 -5.30 8.62
CA VAL A 19 -8.96 -6.66 8.31
C VAL A 19 -7.73 -7.12 9.11
N GLU A 20 -7.96 -8.08 10.01
CA GLU A 20 -6.91 -8.82 10.70
C GLU A 20 -5.94 -9.42 9.67
N ASN A 21 -4.73 -8.88 9.63
CA ASN A 21 -3.63 -9.41 8.82
C ASN A 21 -3.17 -10.71 9.49
N GLU A 22 -3.24 -11.82 8.78
CA GLU A 22 -2.59 -13.07 9.20
C GLU A 22 -1.07 -12.84 9.23
N GLU A 23 -0.57 -12.68 10.45
CA GLU A 23 0.80 -12.36 10.79
C GLU A 23 1.71 -13.57 10.63
N ILE A 24 2.24 -13.75 9.42
CA ILE A 24 3.43 -14.59 9.23
C ILE A 24 4.63 -13.79 9.72
N GLY A 25 5.03 -14.11 10.94
CA GLY A 25 6.06 -13.43 11.71
C GLY A 25 7.39 -13.25 10.98
N GLY A 26 8.00 -12.08 11.23
CA GLY A 26 9.34 -11.75 10.80
C GLY A 26 9.72 -10.31 11.17
N HIS A 27 9.74 -10.00 12.47
CA HIS A 27 10.31 -8.75 12.96
C HIS A 27 11.84 -8.77 12.78
N ALA A 28 12.35 -7.96 11.87
CA ALA A 28 13.71 -7.43 11.96
C ALA A 28 13.64 -5.91 11.78
N GLY A 29 13.82 -5.20 12.89
CA GLY A 29 13.82 -3.75 12.95
C GLY A 29 14.83 -3.14 11.99
N GLY A 30 14.33 -2.34 11.06
CA GLY A 30 15.13 -1.46 10.22
C GLY A 30 14.63 -0.05 10.42
N SER A 31 15.44 0.74 11.11
CA SER A 31 15.27 2.17 11.38
C SER A 31 14.58 2.90 10.21
N SER A 32 13.57 3.70 10.57
CA SER A 32 12.93 4.69 9.72
C SER A 32 13.99 5.68 9.20
N VAL A 33 14.70 5.31 8.13
CA VAL A 33 15.51 6.27 7.35
C VAL A 33 14.51 7.11 6.57
N LYS A 34 14.22 8.27 7.14
CA LYS A 34 13.58 9.40 6.48
C LYS A 34 14.25 9.58 5.12
N SER A 35 13.57 9.14 4.06
CA SER A 35 14.02 9.29 2.68
C SER A 35 13.92 10.77 2.31
N THR A 36 14.94 11.54 2.67
CA THR A 36 15.21 12.85 2.08
C THR A 36 15.87 12.61 0.74
N VAL A 37 15.10 12.23 -0.27
CA VAL A 37 15.58 12.27 -1.65
C VAL A 37 15.42 13.69 -2.19
N ASN A 38 16.40 14.52 -1.85
CA ASN A 38 16.76 15.67 -2.69
C ASN A 38 18.23 15.50 -3.06
N GLY A 39 18.46 15.04 -4.29
CA GLY A 39 19.68 15.14 -5.11
C GLY A 39 21.06 15.02 -4.44
N ALA A 40 21.69 13.85 -4.53
CA ALA A 40 23.14 13.71 -4.68
C ALA A 40 23.53 12.25 -5.05
N GLY A 41 23.79 12.01 -6.33
CA GLY A 41 24.92 11.22 -6.86
C GLY A 41 25.19 9.75 -6.45
N LEU A 42 24.34 9.04 -5.71
CA LEU A 42 24.56 7.62 -5.44
C LEU A 42 23.87 6.73 -6.49
N PRO A 43 24.51 5.64 -6.96
CA PRO A 43 23.87 4.69 -7.87
C PRO A 43 22.64 4.09 -7.19
N PRO A 44 21.57 3.79 -7.95
CA PRO A 44 20.38 3.19 -7.38
C PRO A 44 20.76 1.86 -6.71
N PRO A 45 20.20 1.54 -5.52
CA PRO A 45 20.50 0.29 -4.84
C PRO A 45 20.19 -0.91 -5.76
N PRO A 46 20.91 -2.04 -5.62
CA PRO A 46 20.64 -3.24 -6.39
C PRO A 46 19.17 -3.67 -6.23
N ALA A 47 18.58 -4.24 -7.28
CA ALA A 47 17.14 -4.52 -7.34
C ALA A 47 16.63 -5.33 -6.14
N ASN A 48 17.43 -6.28 -5.64
CA ASN A 48 17.10 -7.12 -4.49
C ASN A 48 16.99 -6.37 -3.15
N LEU A 49 17.53 -5.15 -3.07
CA LEU A 49 17.48 -4.30 -1.87
C LEU A 49 16.41 -3.21 -1.96
N ARG A 50 15.74 -3.09 -3.12
CA ARG A 50 14.66 -2.10 -3.28
C ARG A 50 13.40 -2.64 -2.61
N PRO A 51 12.67 -1.81 -1.84
CA PRO A 51 11.35 -2.18 -1.37
C PRO A 51 10.43 -2.55 -2.53
N LYS A 52 9.63 -3.61 -2.36
CA LYS A 52 8.63 -4.03 -3.33
C LYS A 52 7.44 -3.07 -3.31
N LEU A 53 7.02 -2.61 -4.50
CA LEU A 53 5.80 -1.82 -4.66
C LEU A 53 4.61 -2.77 -4.83
N VAL A 54 3.85 -2.93 -3.75
CA VAL A 54 2.62 -3.73 -3.73
C VAL A 54 1.41 -2.81 -3.76
N PHE A 55 0.48 -3.09 -4.66
CA PHE A 55 -0.77 -2.38 -4.81
C PHE A 55 -1.95 -3.30 -4.54
N HIS A 56 -3.07 -2.71 -4.14
CA HIS A 56 -4.35 -3.38 -3.95
C HIS A 56 -5.29 -2.99 -5.08
N THR A 57 -6.05 -3.95 -5.62
CA THR A 57 -6.97 -3.72 -6.75
C THR A 57 -8.31 -4.41 -6.52
N GLN A 58 -9.35 -3.88 -7.14
CA GLN A 58 -10.70 -4.44 -7.18
C GLN A 58 -11.31 -4.17 -8.56
N LEU A 59 -12.19 -5.05 -9.02
CA LEU A 59 -12.96 -4.84 -10.24
C LEU A 59 -14.08 -3.81 -9.98
N ALA A 60 -14.34 -2.95 -10.96
CA ALA A 60 -15.30 -1.86 -10.82
C ALA A 60 -16.75 -2.32 -10.57
N HIS A 61 -17.10 -3.53 -11.01
CA HIS A 61 -18.42 -4.15 -10.79
C HIS A 61 -18.52 -4.87 -9.44
N GLY A 62 -17.49 -4.79 -8.61
CA GLY A 62 -17.41 -5.43 -7.30
C GLY A 62 -16.68 -6.77 -7.35
N SER A 63 -15.58 -6.87 -6.60
CA SER A 63 -14.83 -8.10 -6.37
C SER A 63 -14.13 -8.05 -5.00
N PRO A 64 -13.65 -9.17 -4.48
CA PRO A 64 -12.63 -9.16 -3.43
C PRO A 64 -11.40 -8.32 -3.82
N THR A 65 -10.62 -7.90 -2.81
CA THR A 65 -9.41 -7.12 -3.05
C THR A 65 -8.24 -8.03 -3.42
N GLY A 66 -7.66 -7.83 -4.60
CA GLY A 66 -6.43 -8.48 -5.05
C GLY A 66 -5.18 -7.70 -4.63
N ARG A 67 -4.01 -8.37 -4.64
CA ARG A 67 -2.69 -7.75 -4.45
C ARG A 67 -1.84 -7.98 -5.68
N ILE A 68 -1.25 -6.92 -6.21
CA ILE A 68 -0.39 -6.98 -7.40
C ILE A 68 0.95 -6.27 -7.16
N GLU A 69 2.01 -6.75 -7.80
CA GLU A 69 3.33 -6.14 -7.79
C GLU A 69 4.11 -6.48 -9.08
N GLY A 70 5.24 -5.81 -9.30
CA GLY A 70 6.20 -6.20 -10.33
C GLY A 70 5.82 -5.86 -11.78
N PHE A 71 5.08 -4.77 -11.99
CA PHE A 71 4.80 -4.20 -13.31
C PHE A 71 5.59 -2.91 -13.54
N THR A 72 5.99 -2.66 -14.78
CA THR A 72 6.75 -1.47 -15.20
C THR A 72 5.98 -0.58 -16.17
N ASN A 73 4.88 -1.10 -16.72
CA ASN A 73 4.03 -0.40 -17.68
C ASN A 73 2.56 -0.85 -17.53
N VAL A 74 1.66 -0.16 -18.24
CA VAL A 74 0.21 -0.37 -18.16
C VAL A 74 -0.22 -1.73 -18.72
N LYS A 75 0.47 -2.24 -19.76
CA LYS A 75 0.17 -3.57 -20.32
C LYS A 75 0.44 -4.68 -19.30
N GLU A 76 1.58 -4.59 -18.61
CA GLU A 76 1.93 -5.51 -17.51
C GLU A 76 0.99 -5.35 -16.31
N LEU A 77 0.56 -4.11 -16.00
CA LEU A 77 -0.42 -3.86 -14.96
C LEU A 77 -1.73 -4.61 -15.21
N TYR A 78 -2.31 -4.49 -16.41
CA TYR A 78 -3.54 -5.21 -16.75
C TYR A 78 -3.35 -6.72 -16.78
N GLY A 79 -2.19 -7.22 -17.22
CA GLY A 79 -1.83 -8.62 -17.09
C GLY A 79 -1.85 -9.09 -15.62
N LYS A 80 -1.26 -8.33 -14.70
CA LYS A 80 -1.27 -8.65 -13.26
C LYS A 80 -2.68 -8.65 -12.66
N ILE A 81 -3.54 -7.73 -13.09
CA ILE A 81 -4.94 -7.69 -12.66
C ILE A 81 -5.69 -8.92 -13.19
N ALA A 82 -5.53 -9.24 -14.48
CA ALA A 82 -6.14 -10.40 -15.11
C ALA A 82 -5.74 -11.71 -14.42
N ASP A 83 -4.45 -11.91 -14.16
CA ASP A 83 -3.91 -13.06 -13.42
C ASP A 83 -4.50 -13.18 -12.00
N THR A 84 -4.77 -12.05 -11.34
CA THR A 84 -5.29 -12.03 -9.96
C THR A 84 -6.79 -12.37 -9.88
N PHE A 85 -7.53 -12.10 -10.94
CA PHE A 85 -8.98 -12.30 -11.01
C PHE A 85 -9.40 -13.41 -11.98
N ASP A 86 -8.45 -14.24 -12.42
CA ASP A 86 -8.66 -15.34 -13.38
C ASP A 86 -9.38 -14.88 -14.67
N LEU A 87 -9.05 -13.68 -15.16
CA LEU A 87 -9.58 -13.10 -16.38
C LEU A 87 -8.61 -13.27 -17.55
N SER A 88 -9.10 -13.13 -18.78
CA SER A 88 -8.20 -12.94 -19.91
C SER A 88 -7.75 -11.46 -19.99
N PRO A 89 -6.49 -11.16 -20.36
CA PRO A 89 -6.00 -9.78 -20.43
C PRO A 89 -6.83 -8.79 -21.28
N PRO A 90 -7.53 -9.19 -22.36
CA PRO A 90 -8.42 -8.31 -23.11
C PRO A 90 -9.69 -7.88 -22.35
N GLU A 91 -10.04 -8.55 -21.25
CA GLU A 91 -11.24 -8.28 -20.46
C GLU A 91 -11.02 -7.24 -19.34
N VAL A 92 -9.80 -6.70 -19.22
CA VAL A 92 -9.40 -5.66 -18.25
C VAL A 92 -9.22 -4.31 -18.95
#